data_AF-A0A2E3PCS1-F1
#
_entry.id   AF-A0A2E3PCS1-F1
#
_cell.length_a   1.000
_cell.length_b   1.000
_cell.length_c   1.000
_cell.angle_alpha   90.00
_cell.angle_beta   90.00
_cell.angle_gamma   90.00
#
_symmetry.space_group_name_H-M   'P 1'
#
loop_
_entity.id
_entity.type
_entity.pdbx_description
1 polymer ?
#
loop_
_entity_poly.entity_id
_entity_poly.type
_entity_poly.pdbx_seq_one_letter_code
_entity_poly.pdbx_strand_id
1 'polypeptide(L)'
;MSKFLEILGPALGGTAVVLGGAWLSAYHLNAPEPLGPTAQERQEQQAMAAPAPTEGTADPVVLATGQDAAKSPTSAPDGGSFGLGRAATADELAAWDLDVSPDGTGLPVGSGDVETGEMLFSENCAVCHGEFAEGVDNWPKLAGGDDTLADKDPVKTVGSYWPYLSTVWDYVHRSMPFGHAQSLETDDVYAIVAYILYSNYLVEDDFVLSDENFLDVEMPNAAGFFIDDRETSEAHFWEADPCMEACKDSVEITMRARVLDVTPEEEGAESAAPAEDVTMAAAEVADPAPAETTETTAAATVTEPETETAAADPELIAAGERVFKKCKACHQVGDGATNKTGPQLNGVIGRPAGSVEGFSYSSPLQEAGAAGLVWTPEELSAFLAKPRDYMKGTKMSFAGLKKDKDLAAIVAYLQSFPGD
;
A
#
# COMPACT_ATOMS: atom_id res chain seq x y z
N MET A 1 49.79 -34.80 -49.94
CA MET A 1 49.64 -33.48 -49.28
C MET A 1 49.50 -32.43 -50.38
N SER A 2 48.88 -31.29 -50.09
CA SER A 2 48.46 -30.24 -51.06
C SER A 2 47.23 -30.60 -51.92
N LYS A 3 46.41 -29.57 -52.20
CA LYS A 3 45.03 -29.48 -52.76
C LYS A 3 43.82 -29.47 -51.82
N PHE A 4 43.76 -30.24 -50.73
CA PHE A 4 42.58 -30.19 -49.84
C PHE A 4 42.55 -28.95 -48.92
N LEU A 5 43.72 -28.37 -48.63
CA LEU A 5 43.84 -27.19 -47.75
C LEU A 5 43.55 -25.86 -48.45
N GLU A 6 43.77 -25.76 -49.78
CA GLU A 6 43.64 -24.50 -50.53
C GLU A 6 42.19 -24.08 -50.78
N ILE A 7 41.23 -25.01 -50.69
CA ILE A 7 39.81 -24.75 -50.97
C ILE A 7 39.01 -24.43 -49.69
N LEU A 8 39.38 -25.02 -48.54
CA LEU A 8 38.65 -24.84 -47.28
C LEU A 8 39.14 -23.65 -46.43
N GLY A 9 40.38 -23.19 -46.61
CA GLY A 9 40.93 -22.02 -45.92
C GLY A 9 40.13 -20.72 -46.14
N PRO A 10 39.81 -20.32 -47.38
CA PRO A 10 39.06 -19.08 -47.65
C PRO A 10 37.62 -19.12 -47.14
N ALA A 11 36.97 -20.29 -47.19
CA ALA A 11 35.56 -20.45 -46.81
C ALA A 11 35.34 -20.22 -45.30
N LEU A 12 36.16 -20.85 -44.46
CA LEU A 12 36.03 -20.72 -43.00
C LEU A 12 36.48 -19.34 -42.48
N GLY A 13 37.50 -18.75 -43.08
CA GLY A 13 37.94 -17.39 -42.74
C GLY A 13 36.89 -16.33 -43.08
N GLY A 14 36.27 -16.42 -44.25
CA GLY A 14 35.23 -15.48 -44.69
C GLY A 14 34.00 -15.47 -43.78
N THR A 15 33.47 -16.65 -43.43
CA THR A 15 32.27 -16.73 -42.58
C THR A 15 32.54 -16.25 -41.15
N ALA A 16 33.72 -16.54 -40.59
CA ALA A 16 34.09 -16.05 -39.25
C ALA A 16 34.22 -14.52 -39.20
N VAL A 17 34.80 -13.89 -40.24
CA VAL A 17 34.92 -12.43 -40.32
C VAL A 17 33.56 -11.75 -40.54
N VAL A 18 32.69 -12.32 -41.39
CA VAL A 18 31.34 -11.77 -41.62
C VAL A 18 30.45 -11.89 -40.38
N LEU A 19 30.47 -13.05 -39.70
CA LEU A 19 29.70 -13.22 -38.45
C LEU A 19 30.28 -12.40 -37.29
N GLY A 20 31.60 -12.31 -37.16
CA GLY A 20 32.24 -11.46 -36.15
C GLY A 20 31.98 -9.97 -36.37
N GLY A 21 32.01 -9.51 -37.63
CA GLY A 21 31.65 -8.13 -38.00
C GLY A 21 30.17 -7.83 -37.74
N ALA A 22 29.26 -8.74 -38.12
CA ALA A 22 27.84 -8.59 -37.83
C ALA A 22 27.54 -8.57 -36.32
N TRP A 23 28.22 -9.41 -35.53
CA TRP A 23 28.09 -9.44 -34.07
C TRP A 23 28.61 -8.15 -33.43
N LEU A 24 29.77 -7.64 -33.85
CA LEU A 24 30.31 -6.35 -33.36
C LEU A 24 29.42 -5.16 -33.75
N SER A 25 28.88 -5.12 -34.97
CA SER A 25 27.93 -4.09 -35.38
C SER A 25 26.61 -4.17 -34.62
N ALA A 26 26.07 -5.38 -34.36
CA ALA A 26 24.88 -5.55 -33.53
C ALA A 26 25.15 -5.13 -32.07
N TYR A 27 26.33 -5.44 -31.53
CA TYR A 27 26.72 -5.06 -30.16
C TYR A 27 26.92 -3.54 -30.00
N HIS A 28 27.35 -2.83 -31.04
CA HIS A 28 27.44 -1.35 -31.01
C HIS A 28 26.13 -0.62 -31.30
N LEU A 29 25.20 -1.24 -32.04
CA LEU A 29 23.88 -0.64 -32.32
C LEU A 29 22.84 -0.92 -31.22
N ASN A 30 23.10 -1.90 -30.35
CA ASN A 30 22.15 -2.36 -29.33
C ASN A 30 22.82 -2.55 -27.95
N ALA A 31 23.92 -1.83 -27.69
CA ALA A 31 24.46 -1.72 -26.34
C ALA A 31 23.47 -0.91 -25.49
N PRO A 32 23.07 -1.39 -24.30
CA PRO A 32 22.43 -0.50 -23.33
C PRO A 32 23.39 0.65 -23.00
N GLU A 33 22.84 1.83 -22.70
CA GLU A 33 23.64 2.97 -22.25
C GLU A 33 24.55 2.55 -21.09
N PRO A 34 25.78 3.11 -21.00
CA PRO A 34 26.65 2.79 -19.88
C PRO A 34 25.94 3.14 -18.58
N LEU A 35 25.86 2.16 -17.69
CA LEU A 35 25.34 2.33 -16.33
C LEU A 35 25.92 3.62 -15.74
N GLY A 36 25.05 4.47 -15.19
CA GLY A 36 25.44 5.77 -14.65
C GLY A 36 26.55 5.64 -13.58
N PRO A 37 27.25 6.75 -13.25
CA PRO A 37 28.42 6.73 -12.39
C PRO A 37 28.14 5.94 -11.11
N THR A 38 29.09 5.07 -10.72
CA THR A 38 28.99 4.26 -9.50
C THR A 38 28.80 5.14 -8.25
N ALA A 39 28.34 4.56 -7.14
CA ALA A 39 28.18 5.30 -5.88
C ALA A 39 29.47 6.04 -5.47
N GLN A 40 30.63 5.44 -5.71
CA GLN A 40 31.93 6.07 -5.47
C GLN A 40 32.20 7.25 -6.43
N GLU A 41 31.95 7.08 -7.73
CA GLU A 41 32.12 8.17 -8.71
C GLU A 41 31.13 9.34 -8.46
N ARG A 42 29.93 9.06 -7.94
CA ARG A 42 28.98 10.09 -7.49
C ARG A 42 29.50 10.84 -6.26
N GLN A 43 30.07 10.15 -5.27
CA GLN A 43 30.72 10.79 -4.11
C GLN A 43 31.91 11.66 -4.54
N GLU A 44 32.75 11.19 -5.47
CA GLU A 44 33.89 11.97 -5.99
C GLU A 44 33.42 13.22 -6.75
N GLN A 45 32.34 13.13 -7.55
CA GLN A 45 31.75 14.28 -8.24
C GLN A 45 31.11 15.30 -7.26
N GLN A 46 30.42 14.83 -6.21
CA GLN A 46 29.91 15.71 -5.15
C GLN A 46 31.04 16.41 -4.37
N ALA A 47 32.12 15.70 -4.05
CA ALA A 47 33.29 16.26 -3.36
C ALA A 47 34.01 17.36 -4.17
N MET A 48 33.94 17.31 -5.51
CA MET A 48 34.48 18.36 -6.39
C MET A 48 33.53 19.55 -6.58
N ALA A 49 32.25 19.44 -6.22
CA ALA A 49 31.24 20.49 -6.35
C ALA A 49 31.04 21.31 -5.06
N ALA A 50 31.46 20.80 -3.91
CA ALA A 50 31.32 21.49 -2.62
C ALA A 50 32.33 22.65 -2.46
N PRO A 51 31.89 23.88 -2.11
CA PRO A 51 32.81 24.95 -1.73
C PRO A 51 33.48 24.63 -0.39
N ALA A 52 34.79 24.87 -0.29
CA ALA A 52 35.57 24.54 0.90
C ALA A 52 35.08 25.32 2.16
N PRO A 53 34.99 24.69 3.34
CA PRO A 53 34.50 25.32 4.54
C PRO A 53 35.50 26.36 5.07
N THR A 54 35.04 27.59 5.29
CA THR A 54 35.82 28.61 5.97
C THR A 54 35.74 28.42 7.49
N GLU A 55 36.87 28.11 8.13
CA GLU A 55 36.95 28.04 9.60
C GLU A 55 36.61 29.41 10.22
N GLY A 56 35.50 29.46 10.97
CA GLY A 56 35.07 30.62 11.75
C GLY A 56 35.12 30.31 13.24
N THR A 57 36.09 30.87 13.95
CA THR A 57 36.29 30.65 15.39
C THR A 57 35.13 31.20 16.22
N ALA A 58 34.60 30.39 17.14
CA ALA A 58 33.60 30.81 18.11
C ALA A 58 34.23 31.71 19.20
N ASP A 59 33.54 32.80 19.54
CA ASP A 59 33.79 33.65 20.72
C ASP A 59 32.47 33.87 21.49
N PRO A 60 32.51 34.11 22.81
CA PRO A 60 31.40 33.79 23.70
C PRO A 60 30.30 34.86 23.81
N VAL A 61 29.08 34.39 24.14
CA VAL A 61 27.89 35.20 24.39
C VAL A 61 28.10 36.14 25.60
N VAL A 62 27.97 37.45 25.36
CA VAL A 62 27.88 38.45 26.42
C VAL A 62 26.43 38.90 26.60
N LEU A 63 25.85 38.61 27.76
CA LEU A 63 24.56 39.15 28.19
C LEU A 63 24.66 40.67 28.40
N ALA A 64 23.91 41.44 27.62
CA ALA A 64 23.76 42.88 27.81
C ALA A 64 22.27 43.26 27.90
N THR A 65 21.91 43.91 29.01
CA THR A 65 20.54 44.35 29.32
C THR A 65 20.23 45.72 28.72
N GLY A 66 19.00 45.89 28.21
CA GLY A 66 18.30 47.18 28.28
C GLY A 66 18.23 48.05 27.01
N GLN A 67 17.04 48.01 26.40
CA GLN A 67 16.30 49.13 25.79
C GLN A 67 16.84 49.94 24.58
N ASP A 68 15.88 50.15 23.67
CA ASP A 68 15.71 51.31 22.79
C ASP A 68 16.77 51.62 21.71
N ALA A 69 16.66 50.90 20.59
CA ALA A 69 16.54 51.55 19.29
C ALA A 69 15.77 50.67 18.29
N ALA A 70 14.62 51.14 17.80
CA ALA A 70 13.98 50.56 16.62
C ALA A 70 14.85 50.83 15.38
N LYS A 71 15.78 49.92 15.11
CA LYS A 71 16.62 49.94 13.92
C LYS A 71 15.94 49.12 12.83
N SER A 72 15.10 49.77 12.03
CA SER A 72 14.55 49.16 10.82
C SER A 72 15.68 48.55 10.00
N PRO A 73 15.56 47.30 9.50
CA PRO A 73 16.51 46.77 8.53
C PRO A 73 16.33 47.53 7.22
N THR A 74 17.21 48.51 6.98
CA THR A 74 17.19 49.32 5.77
C THR A 74 17.66 48.48 4.58
N SER A 75 16.92 48.57 3.48
CA SER A 75 17.25 48.12 2.11
C SER A 75 17.59 46.63 1.90
N ALA A 76 16.57 45.86 1.49
CA ALA A 76 16.74 44.88 0.43
C ALA A 76 16.71 45.60 -0.93
N PRO A 77 17.65 45.29 -1.83
CA PRO A 77 17.38 44.59 -3.09
C PRO A 77 18.26 43.31 -3.16
N ASP A 78 18.10 42.35 -4.07
CA ASP A 78 17.98 42.50 -5.51
C ASP A 78 16.81 41.72 -6.13
N GLY A 79 15.92 42.47 -6.79
CA GLY A 79 14.77 41.91 -7.50
C GLY A 79 15.09 41.37 -8.89
N GLY A 80 16.20 40.65 -9.03
CA GLY A 80 16.72 40.13 -10.30
C GLY A 80 16.92 41.22 -11.37
N SER A 81 16.86 40.82 -12.64
CA SER A 81 17.00 41.74 -13.79
C SER A 81 15.87 42.77 -13.95
N PHE A 82 14.76 42.62 -13.22
CA PHE A 82 13.56 43.46 -13.34
C PHE A 82 13.29 44.34 -12.11
N GLY A 83 14.07 44.23 -11.04
CA GLY A 83 13.88 44.97 -9.79
C GLY A 83 12.63 44.57 -8.99
N LEU A 84 12.11 43.34 -9.18
CA LEU A 84 10.92 42.83 -8.49
C LEU A 84 11.28 41.79 -7.42
N GLY A 85 10.72 41.96 -6.22
CA GLY A 85 10.93 41.03 -5.09
C GLY A 85 12.18 41.33 -4.25
N ARG A 86 12.55 40.36 -3.42
CA ARG A 86 13.77 40.33 -2.58
C ARG A 86 14.28 38.88 -2.50
N ALA A 87 15.51 38.69 -2.06
CA ALA A 87 15.98 37.37 -1.65
C ALA A 87 15.09 36.81 -0.52
N ALA A 88 14.79 35.50 -0.60
CA ALA A 88 14.19 34.75 0.51
C ALA A 88 15.19 34.69 1.68
N THR A 89 14.69 34.69 2.92
CA THR A 89 15.54 34.44 4.09
C THR A 89 15.78 32.94 4.27
N ALA A 90 16.82 32.56 5.03
CA ALA A 90 17.04 31.16 5.38
C ALA A 90 15.83 30.57 6.13
N ASP A 91 15.25 31.33 7.06
CA ASP A 91 14.06 30.93 7.84
C ASP A 91 12.81 30.73 6.94
N GLU A 92 12.65 31.54 5.89
CA GLU A 92 11.54 31.40 4.95
C GLU A 92 11.69 30.19 4.04
N LEU A 93 12.93 29.88 3.61
CA LEU A 93 13.23 28.66 2.86
C LEU A 93 12.99 27.43 3.75
N ALA A 94 13.60 27.38 4.93
CA ALA A 94 13.47 26.25 5.87
C ALA A 94 12.02 25.99 6.35
N ALA A 95 11.14 26.99 6.28
CA ALA A 95 9.73 26.82 6.63
C ALA A 95 8.84 26.35 5.47
N TRP A 96 9.28 26.44 4.20
CA TRP A 96 8.45 26.20 3.01
C TRP A 96 8.99 25.10 2.10
N ASP A 97 10.31 25.01 2.02
CA ASP A 97 11.08 23.97 1.33
C ASP A 97 11.26 22.79 2.30
N LEU A 98 10.30 21.86 2.24
CA LEU A 98 10.21 20.66 3.07
C LEU A 98 10.14 19.41 2.19
N ASP A 99 10.48 19.57 0.91
CA ASP A 99 10.27 18.58 -0.14
C ASP A 99 11.35 17.50 -0.02
N VAL A 100 10.99 16.21 -0.10
CA VAL A 100 11.95 15.10 0.05
C VAL A 100 12.09 14.30 -1.24
N SER A 101 13.27 14.42 -1.83
CA SER A 101 13.61 13.79 -3.10
C SER A 101 13.87 12.28 -2.95
N PRO A 102 13.70 11.47 -4.01
CA PRO A 102 13.96 10.03 -3.98
C PRO A 102 15.39 9.62 -3.62
N ASP A 103 16.36 10.54 -3.68
CA ASP A 103 17.76 10.33 -3.29
C ASP A 103 18.07 10.73 -1.83
N GLY A 104 17.03 11.10 -1.06
CA GLY A 104 17.16 11.55 0.33
C GLY A 104 17.44 13.05 0.49
N THR A 105 17.60 13.81 -0.60
CA THR A 105 17.74 15.27 -0.50
C THR A 105 16.50 15.88 0.15
N GLY A 106 16.70 16.67 1.21
CA GLY A 106 15.64 17.30 2.00
C GLY A 106 15.17 16.50 3.22
N LEU A 107 15.61 15.25 3.38
CA LEU A 107 15.19 14.40 4.50
C LEU A 107 15.72 14.95 5.85
N PRO A 108 14.85 15.23 6.84
CA PRO A 108 15.28 15.70 8.16
C PRO A 108 15.79 14.56 9.04
N VAL A 109 16.75 14.86 9.91
CA VAL A 109 17.30 13.91 10.90
C VAL A 109 16.22 13.52 11.91
N GLY A 110 16.05 12.22 12.16
CA GLY A 110 15.03 11.71 13.08
C GLY A 110 14.85 10.19 12.98
N SER A 111 13.98 9.64 13.82
CA SER A 111 13.67 8.21 13.81
C SER A 111 12.34 7.87 14.47
N GLY A 112 11.74 6.75 14.09
CA GLY A 112 10.50 6.26 14.66
C GLY A 112 10.27 4.77 14.37
N ASP A 113 9.64 4.09 15.32
CA ASP A 113 9.37 2.66 15.26
C ASP A 113 7.90 2.34 14.93
N VAL A 114 7.66 1.10 14.54
CA VAL A 114 6.33 0.60 14.14
C VAL A 114 5.31 0.67 15.29
N GLU A 115 5.71 0.42 16.55
CA GLU A 115 4.80 0.43 17.72
C GLU A 115 4.33 1.85 18.05
N THR A 116 5.23 2.84 18.00
CA THR A 116 4.90 4.27 18.11
C THR A 116 4.03 4.71 16.93
N GLY A 117 4.33 4.20 15.74
CA GLY A 117 3.59 4.49 14.51
C GLY A 117 2.15 4.00 14.56
N GLU A 118 1.91 2.79 15.06
CA GLU A 118 0.57 2.21 15.25
C GLU A 118 -0.29 3.12 16.15
N MET A 119 0.27 3.59 17.27
CA MET A 119 -0.43 4.49 18.19
C MET A 119 -0.77 5.83 17.54
N LEU A 120 0.21 6.49 16.90
CA LEU A 120 0.00 7.76 16.21
C LEU A 120 -1.00 7.64 15.05
N PHE A 121 -0.96 6.52 14.32
CA PHE A 121 -1.88 6.23 13.23
C PHE A 121 -3.31 6.00 13.73
N SER A 122 -3.49 5.25 14.82
CA SER A 122 -4.78 5.05 15.49
C SER A 122 -5.42 6.39 15.91
N GLU A 123 -4.62 7.29 16.49
CA GLU A 123 -5.09 8.60 16.98
C GLU A 123 -5.39 9.61 15.85
N ASN A 124 -4.57 9.64 14.79
CA ASN A 124 -4.58 10.74 13.81
C ASN A 124 -5.02 10.35 12.39
N CYS A 125 -5.03 9.05 12.05
CA CYS A 125 -5.20 8.58 10.66
C CYS A 125 -6.34 7.55 10.49
N ALA A 126 -6.52 6.65 11.47
CA ALA A 126 -7.37 5.46 11.33
C ALA A 126 -8.86 5.75 11.12
N VAL A 127 -9.34 6.93 11.56
CA VAL A 127 -10.72 7.39 11.31
C VAL A 127 -11.09 7.46 9.82
N CYS A 128 -10.10 7.68 8.95
CA CYS A 128 -10.26 7.64 7.50
C CYS A 128 -9.56 6.41 6.89
N HIS A 129 -8.34 6.10 7.33
CA HIS A 129 -7.50 5.09 6.68
C HIS A 129 -7.64 3.68 7.24
N GLY A 130 -8.52 3.44 8.22
CA GLY A 130 -8.66 2.16 8.90
C GLY A 130 -7.56 1.93 9.93
N GLU A 131 -7.72 0.98 10.85
CA GLU A 131 -6.68 0.75 11.88
C GLU A 131 -5.39 0.23 11.24
N PHE A 132 -5.52 -0.53 10.16
CA PHE A 132 -4.45 -1.27 9.48
C PHE A 132 -4.10 -0.67 8.12
N ALA A 133 -4.41 0.62 7.94
CA ALA A 133 -4.20 1.38 6.72
C ALA A 133 -5.00 0.84 5.49
N GLU A 134 -6.05 0.04 5.73
CA GLU A 134 -6.87 -0.65 4.72
C GLU A 134 -7.98 0.21 4.07
N GLY A 135 -8.22 1.42 4.60
CA GLY A 135 -9.24 2.38 4.19
C GLY A 135 -10.63 2.13 4.80
N VAL A 136 -11.29 3.18 5.28
CA VAL A 136 -12.69 3.17 5.74
C VAL A 136 -13.60 3.79 4.69
N ASP A 137 -14.77 3.18 4.45
CA ASP A 137 -15.75 3.59 3.45
C ASP A 137 -15.14 3.80 2.04
N ASN A 138 -15.00 5.06 1.61
CA ASN A 138 -14.42 5.46 0.33
C ASN A 138 -13.12 6.28 0.49
N TRP A 139 -12.55 6.34 1.69
CA TRP A 139 -11.25 6.97 1.91
C TRP A 139 -10.10 6.13 1.33
N PRO A 140 -8.94 6.74 1.01
CA PRO A 140 -7.83 6.04 0.39
C PRO A 140 -7.31 4.87 1.24
N LYS A 141 -7.15 3.71 0.59
CA LYS A 141 -6.42 2.57 1.13
C LYS A 141 -4.92 2.86 0.99
N LEU A 142 -4.16 2.76 2.07
CA LEU A 142 -2.70 2.97 2.05
C LEU A 142 -1.95 1.64 2.01
N ALA A 143 -2.61 0.51 2.35
CA ALA A 143 -2.05 -0.83 2.32
C ALA A 143 -2.84 -1.85 1.50
N GLY A 144 -2.13 -2.85 0.96
CA GLY A 144 -2.67 -3.97 0.18
C GLY A 144 -2.81 -3.68 -1.32
N GLY A 145 -3.43 -4.61 -2.05
CA GLY A 145 -3.56 -4.52 -3.51
C GLY A 145 -2.35 -5.02 -4.29
N ASP A 146 -1.46 -5.75 -3.64
CA ASP A 146 -0.35 -6.49 -4.23
C ASP A 146 -0.80 -7.32 -5.44
N ASP A 147 0.01 -7.33 -6.50
CA ASP A 147 -0.24 -8.01 -7.78
C ASP A 147 -1.53 -7.58 -8.56
N THR A 148 -2.34 -6.65 -8.05
CA THR A 148 -3.61 -6.23 -8.71
C THR A 148 -3.44 -5.23 -9.86
N LEU A 149 -2.22 -4.75 -10.17
CA LEU A 149 -2.02 -3.67 -11.16
C LEU A 149 -2.48 -4.01 -12.59
N ALA A 150 -2.62 -5.30 -12.92
CA ALA A 150 -3.12 -5.78 -14.21
C ALA A 150 -4.62 -6.15 -14.20
N ASP A 151 -5.29 -6.03 -13.06
CA ASP A 151 -6.72 -6.33 -12.93
C ASP A 151 -7.60 -5.26 -13.59
N LYS A 152 -8.87 -5.61 -13.81
CA LYS A 152 -9.88 -4.69 -14.34
C LYS A 152 -10.11 -3.47 -13.44
N ASP A 153 -9.91 -3.63 -12.13
CA ASP A 153 -10.08 -2.58 -11.12
C ASP A 153 -8.91 -2.66 -10.10
N PRO A 154 -7.75 -2.05 -10.43
CA PRO A 154 -6.51 -2.22 -9.68
C PRO A 154 -6.52 -1.45 -8.35
N VAL A 155 -6.06 -2.10 -7.27
CA VAL A 155 -5.99 -1.49 -5.93
C VAL A 155 -4.59 -0.89 -5.73
N LYS A 156 -4.48 0.41 -6.04
CA LYS A 156 -3.21 1.15 -6.07
C LYS A 156 -2.93 1.85 -4.73
N THR A 157 -1.97 1.34 -3.97
CA THR A 157 -1.62 1.78 -2.61
C THR A 157 -0.13 2.12 -2.50
N VAL A 158 0.36 2.41 -1.28
CA VAL A 158 1.78 2.67 -1.04
C VAL A 158 2.65 1.45 -1.41
N GLY A 159 2.29 0.25 -0.95
CA GLY A 159 3.04 -0.97 -1.27
C GLY A 159 2.85 -1.46 -2.70
N SER A 160 1.64 -1.38 -3.24
CA SER A 160 1.34 -1.96 -4.56
C SER A 160 1.71 -1.06 -5.75
N TYR A 161 1.82 0.26 -5.56
CA TYR A 161 1.98 1.20 -6.68
C TYR A 161 3.04 2.28 -6.49
N TRP A 162 3.33 2.77 -5.28
CA TRP A 162 4.22 3.93 -5.13
C TRP A 162 5.69 3.54 -5.36
N PRO A 163 6.49 4.37 -6.09
CA PRO A 163 7.85 4.01 -6.43
C PRO A 163 8.89 4.36 -5.37
N TYR A 164 8.63 5.37 -4.52
CA TYR A 164 9.62 5.93 -3.61
C TYR A 164 9.02 6.20 -2.23
N LEU A 165 9.78 5.85 -1.18
CA LEU A 165 9.40 6.14 0.21
C LEU A 165 9.38 7.66 0.49
N SER A 166 10.23 8.43 -0.20
CA SER A 166 10.31 9.89 -0.06
C SER A 166 8.98 10.59 -0.35
N THR A 167 8.19 10.07 -1.29
CA THR A 167 6.87 10.61 -1.60
C THR A 167 5.86 10.36 -0.47
N VAL A 168 5.97 9.22 0.22
CA VAL A 168 5.14 8.93 1.41
C VAL A 168 5.52 9.88 2.55
N TRP A 169 6.82 10.06 2.76
CA TRP A 169 7.39 10.96 3.76
C TRP A 169 6.89 12.40 3.63
N ASP A 170 7.23 13.03 2.50
CA ASP A 170 6.90 14.41 2.18
C ASP A 170 5.38 14.63 2.25
N TYR A 171 4.61 13.77 1.59
CA TYR A 171 3.15 13.92 1.54
C TYR A 171 2.49 13.83 2.93
N VAL A 172 2.93 12.90 3.79
CA VAL A 172 2.41 12.78 5.15
C VAL A 172 2.79 14.02 5.97
N HIS A 173 4.07 14.40 6.01
CA HIS A 173 4.55 15.56 6.76
C HIS A 173 3.88 16.87 6.31
N ARG A 174 3.77 17.08 4.99
CA ARG A 174 3.33 18.33 4.37
C ARG A 174 1.81 18.47 4.28
N SER A 175 1.07 17.36 4.18
CA SER A 175 -0.36 17.35 3.81
C SER A 175 -1.30 16.56 4.73
N MET A 176 -0.78 15.82 5.73
CA MET A 176 -1.59 15.04 6.67
C MET A 176 -1.40 15.51 8.13
N PRO A 177 -2.37 15.23 9.02
CA PRO A 177 -3.71 14.66 8.76
C PRO A 177 -4.63 15.57 7.92
N PHE A 178 -5.55 14.98 7.16
CA PHE A 178 -6.47 15.76 6.32
C PHE A 178 -7.35 16.71 7.16
N GLY A 179 -7.27 18.01 6.87
CA GLY A 179 -7.92 19.07 7.63
C GLY A 179 -7.09 19.64 8.79
N HIS A 180 -5.93 19.05 9.09
CA HIS A 180 -4.98 19.51 10.13
C HIS A 180 -3.52 19.25 9.71
N ALA A 181 -3.20 19.53 8.44
CA ALA A 181 -1.88 19.27 7.87
C ALA A 181 -0.76 20.09 8.55
N GLN A 182 0.49 19.59 8.45
CA GLN A 182 1.68 20.20 9.07
C GLN A 182 1.60 20.28 10.61
N SER A 183 1.00 19.25 11.23
CA SER A 183 0.88 19.13 12.69
C SER A 183 1.63 17.95 13.30
N LEU A 184 2.42 17.23 12.49
CA LEU A 184 3.21 16.08 12.91
C LEU A 184 4.67 16.53 13.02
N GLU A 185 5.35 16.16 14.10
CA GLU A 185 6.79 16.40 14.23
C GLU A 185 7.57 15.39 13.35
N THR A 186 8.86 15.65 13.11
CA THR A 186 9.69 14.78 12.26
C THR A 186 9.67 13.31 12.72
N ASP A 187 9.86 13.03 14.01
CA ASP A 187 9.85 11.65 14.53
C ASP A 187 8.47 10.99 14.44
N ASP A 188 7.37 11.76 14.55
CA ASP A 188 6.00 11.25 14.40
C ASP A 188 5.78 10.71 12.98
N VAL A 189 6.31 11.40 11.97
CA VAL A 189 6.24 10.94 10.57
C VAL A 189 7.11 9.70 10.36
N TYR A 190 8.26 9.56 11.03
CA TYR A 190 9.11 8.34 10.97
C TYR A 190 8.36 7.13 11.51
N ALA A 191 7.71 7.29 12.65
CA ALA A 191 6.87 6.27 13.23
C ALA A 191 5.69 5.91 12.31
N ILE A 192 4.93 6.90 11.82
CA ILE A 192 3.77 6.68 10.93
C ILE A 192 4.19 6.00 9.61
N VAL A 193 5.29 6.41 8.99
CA VAL A 193 5.78 5.80 7.73
C VAL A 193 6.32 4.39 7.97
N ALA A 194 7.00 4.13 9.10
CA ALA A 194 7.35 2.77 9.51
C ALA A 194 6.08 1.89 9.67
N TYR A 195 5.01 2.41 10.27
CA TYR A 195 3.74 1.70 10.39
C TYR A 195 3.03 1.45 9.04
N ILE A 196 3.14 2.37 8.07
CA ILE A 196 2.62 2.17 6.71
C ILE A 196 3.44 1.10 5.97
N LEU A 197 4.77 1.09 6.10
CA LEU A 197 5.64 0.03 5.56
C LEU A 197 5.30 -1.34 6.17
N TYR A 198 5.11 -1.39 7.49
CA TYR A 198 4.65 -2.58 8.19
C TYR A 198 3.29 -3.01 7.66
N SER A 199 2.29 -2.12 7.58
CA SER A 199 0.95 -2.44 7.05
C SER A 199 0.99 -2.98 5.60
N ASN A 200 2.00 -2.60 4.81
CA ASN A 200 2.26 -3.10 3.45
C ASN A 200 3.16 -4.35 3.36
N TYR A 201 3.47 -5.02 4.48
CA TYR A 201 4.32 -6.23 4.50
C TYR A 201 5.75 -6.03 3.99
N LEU A 202 6.29 -4.80 4.11
CA LEU A 202 7.65 -4.46 3.70
C LEU A 202 8.67 -4.54 4.85
N VAL A 203 8.21 -4.45 6.10
CA VAL A 203 9.05 -4.54 7.31
C VAL A 203 8.36 -5.33 8.44
N GLU A 204 9.14 -5.74 9.44
CA GLU A 204 8.71 -6.47 10.65
C GLU A 204 8.19 -5.52 11.75
N ASP A 205 7.66 -6.09 12.85
CA ASP A 205 7.02 -5.34 13.94
C ASP A 205 7.99 -4.57 14.86
N ASP A 206 9.29 -4.89 14.81
CA ASP A 206 10.37 -4.24 15.57
C ASP A 206 11.25 -3.32 14.71
N PHE A 207 10.80 -2.98 13.49
CA PHE A 207 11.52 -2.09 12.59
C PHE A 207 11.52 -0.63 13.08
N VAL A 208 12.65 0.04 12.86
CA VAL A 208 12.86 1.47 13.13
C VAL A 208 13.30 2.14 11.84
N LEU A 209 12.53 3.12 11.36
CA LEU A 209 12.91 3.97 10.24
C LEU A 209 13.67 5.20 10.77
N SER A 210 14.74 5.60 10.10
CA SER A 210 15.51 6.81 10.42
C SER A 210 16.11 7.44 9.15
N ASP A 211 16.66 8.64 9.27
CA ASP A 211 17.40 9.28 8.18
C ASP A 211 18.61 8.46 7.71
N GLU A 212 19.22 7.68 8.61
CA GLU A 212 20.39 6.83 8.30
C GLU A 212 20.04 5.61 7.42
N ASN A 213 18.82 5.06 7.53
CA ASN A 213 18.41 3.82 6.82
C ASN A 213 17.27 4.03 5.81
N PHE A 214 16.77 5.25 5.64
CA PHE A 214 15.62 5.56 4.77
C PHE A 214 15.77 5.07 3.32
N LEU A 215 17.00 5.12 2.79
CA LEU A 215 17.32 4.72 1.41
C LEU A 215 17.59 3.22 1.24
N ASP A 216 17.61 2.45 2.33
CA ASP A 216 17.72 0.98 2.28
C ASP A 216 16.35 0.31 2.04
N VAL A 217 15.25 1.07 2.09
CA VAL A 217 13.89 0.55 1.88
C VAL A 217 13.54 0.52 0.38
N GLU A 218 13.56 -0.68 -0.21
CA GLU A 218 13.14 -0.90 -1.59
C GLU A 218 11.60 -1.01 -1.70
N MET A 219 10.97 -0.06 -2.41
CA MET A 219 9.53 -0.11 -2.69
C MET A 219 9.22 -1.10 -3.83
N PRO A 220 8.18 -1.97 -3.73
CA PRO A 220 7.92 -3.03 -4.72
C PRO A 220 7.75 -2.54 -6.15
N ASN A 221 7.17 -1.34 -6.35
CA ASN A 221 6.89 -0.77 -7.67
C ASN A 221 7.89 0.33 -8.08
N ALA A 222 9.10 0.37 -7.50
CA ALA A 222 10.14 1.37 -7.81
C ALA A 222 10.46 1.50 -9.31
N ALA A 223 10.43 0.38 -10.05
CA ALA A 223 10.67 0.33 -11.50
C ALA A 223 9.37 0.36 -12.35
N GLY A 224 8.19 0.56 -11.75
CA GLY A 224 6.89 0.46 -12.41
C GLY A 224 6.47 1.68 -13.24
N PHE A 225 7.36 2.65 -13.42
CA PHE A 225 7.07 3.93 -14.08
C PHE A 225 8.07 4.21 -15.20
N PHE A 226 7.58 4.83 -16.27
CA PHE A 226 8.37 5.29 -17.39
C PHE A 226 8.00 6.74 -17.73
N ILE A 227 8.92 7.47 -18.37
CA ILE A 227 8.63 8.79 -18.92
C ILE A 227 7.65 8.65 -20.08
N ASP A 228 6.68 9.54 -20.15
CA ASP A 228 5.64 9.62 -21.20
C ASP A 228 6.20 9.31 -22.60
N ASP A 229 5.77 8.17 -23.16
CA ASP A 229 6.29 7.60 -24.39
C ASP A 229 5.33 7.76 -25.59
N ARG A 230 4.23 8.52 -25.44
CA ARG A 230 3.12 8.60 -26.41
C ARG A 230 3.53 9.03 -27.82
N GLU A 231 4.56 9.86 -27.95
CA GLU A 231 5.21 10.22 -29.23
C GLU A 231 5.79 9.00 -29.98
N THR A 232 5.98 7.87 -29.30
CA THR A 232 6.46 6.59 -29.87
C THR A 232 5.41 5.48 -29.80
N SER A 233 4.66 5.38 -28.69
CA SER A 233 3.67 4.32 -28.47
C SER A 233 2.32 4.61 -29.12
N GLU A 234 1.90 5.88 -29.20
CA GLU A 234 0.59 6.29 -29.71
C GLU A 234 0.64 7.08 -31.03
N ALA A 235 1.75 7.74 -31.36
CA ALA A 235 1.81 8.68 -32.50
C ALA A 235 1.38 8.08 -33.86
N HIS A 236 1.48 6.77 -34.03
CA HIS A 236 1.02 6.06 -35.22
C HIS A 236 -0.52 6.02 -35.37
N PHE A 237 -1.28 6.32 -34.31
CA PHE A 237 -2.74 6.51 -34.32
C PHE A 237 -3.16 7.96 -34.58
N TRP A 238 -2.24 8.93 -34.51
CA TRP A 238 -2.55 10.35 -34.68
C TRP A 238 -2.63 10.71 -36.16
N GLU A 239 -3.69 10.23 -36.84
CA GLU A 239 -3.96 10.54 -38.25
C GLU A 239 -4.11 12.06 -38.46
N ALA A 240 -3.13 12.67 -39.15
CA ALA A 240 -3.17 14.08 -39.51
C ALA A 240 -4.27 14.42 -40.53
N ASP A 241 -4.59 13.46 -41.41
CA ASP A 241 -5.66 13.53 -42.41
C ASP A 241 -6.76 12.52 -42.05
N PRO A 242 -7.76 12.90 -41.22
CA PRO A 242 -8.80 11.97 -40.77
C PRO A 242 -9.70 11.53 -41.93
N CYS A 243 -10.26 10.32 -41.82
CA CYS A 243 -11.25 9.85 -42.78
C CYS A 243 -12.49 10.78 -42.87
N MET A 244 -12.88 11.13 -44.09
CA MET A 244 -14.00 12.05 -44.38
C MET A 244 -15.24 11.36 -44.95
N GLU A 245 -15.12 10.19 -45.58
CA GLU A 245 -16.22 9.47 -46.25
C GLU A 245 -16.13 7.95 -45.99
N ALA A 246 -17.29 7.30 -45.75
CA ALA A 246 -17.42 5.85 -45.56
C ALA A 246 -16.52 5.23 -44.45
N CYS A 247 -16.28 5.95 -43.36
CA CYS A 247 -15.25 5.63 -42.37
C CYS A 247 -15.53 4.45 -41.41
N LYS A 248 -16.78 3.97 -41.34
CA LYS A 248 -17.19 2.84 -40.46
C LYS A 248 -18.33 2.06 -41.11
N ASP A 249 -18.30 0.74 -40.95
CA ASP A 249 -19.38 -0.16 -41.40
C ASP A 249 -20.60 -0.17 -40.46
N SER A 250 -20.43 0.22 -39.20
CA SER A 250 -21.50 0.23 -38.18
C SER A 250 -21.37 1.42 -37.22
N VAL A 251 -22.52 1.83 -36.68
CA VAL A 251 -22.71 2.90 -35.68
C VAL A 251 -23.61 2.43 -34.53
N GLU A 252 -23.58 1.13 -34.22
CA GLU A 252 -24.35 0.52 -33.13
C GLU A 252 -24.04 1.16 -31.76
N ILE A 253 -25.08 1.38 -30.96
CA ILE A 253 -24.95 2.02 -29.64
C ILE A 253 -24.67 0.95 -28.58
N THR A 254 -23.41 0.84 -28.17
CA THR A 254 -22.95 -0.14 -27.17
C THR A 254 -23.14 0.30 -25.72
N MET A 255 -23.16 1.61 -25.44
CA MET A 255 -23.29 2.18 -24.10
C MET A 255 -24.16 3.45 -24.12
N ARG A 256 -24.86 3.74 -23.02
CA ARG A 256 -25.68 4.96 -22.84
C ARG A 256 -25.56 5.44 -21.39
N ALA A 257 -25.12 6.68 -21.16
CA ALA A 257 -24.93 7.23 -19.80
C ALA A 257 -26.19 7.18 -18.93
N ARG A 258 -27.38 7.37 -19.52
CA ARG A 258 -28.70 7.24 -18.87
C ARG A 258 -29.02 5.85 -18.28
N VAL A 259 -28.16 4.85 -18.48
CA VAL A 259 -28.30 3.51 -17.88
C VAL A 259 -27.55 3.43 -16.54
N LEU A 260 -26.54 4.29 -16.34
CA LEU A 260 -25.85 4.43 -15.06
C LEU A 260 -26.58 5.44 -14.16
N ASP A 261 -27.11 6.52 -14.74
CA ASP A 261 -28.00 7.50 -14.09
C ASP A 261 -27.44 8.13 -12.79
N VAL A 262 -26.12 8.38 -12.78
CA VAL A 262 -25.38 9.00 -11.66
C VAL A 262 -25.10 10.50 -11.87
N THR A 263 -25.74 11.15 -12.84
CA THR A 263 -25.59 12.59 -13.08
C THR A 263 -26.63 13.35 -12.26
N PRO A 264 -26.24 14.33 -11.42
CA PRO A 264 -27.20 15.11 -10.63
C PRO A 264 -28.25 15.80 -11.51
N GLU A 265 -29.53 15.70 -11.13
CA GLU A 265 -30.63 16.42 -11.78
C GLU A 265 -30.67 17.89 -11.32
N GLU A 266 -30.95 18.82 -12.24
CA GLU A 266 -31.33 20.19 -11.86
C GLU A 266 -32.82 20.25 -11.51
N GLU A 267 -33.19 20.90 -10.41
CA GLU A 267 -34.60 21.11 -10.06
C GLU A 267 -35.33 21.90 -11.17
N GLY A 268 -36.14 21.19 -11.96
CA GLY A 268 -36.90 21.77 -13.07
C GLY A 268 -36.31 21.54 -14.46
N ALA A 269 -35.19 20.81 -14.59
CA ALA A 269 -34.86 20.17 -15.86
C ALA A 269 -35.90 19.09 -16.14
N GLU A 270 -36.65 19.22 -17.25
CA GLU A 270 -37.53 18.13 -17.69
C GLU A 270 -36.67 16.90 -18.00
N SER A 271 -36.78 15.87 -17.15
CA SER A 271 -36.32 14.52 -17.46
C SER A 271 -36.84 14.16 -18.85
N ALA A 272 -35.91 14.00 -19.80
CA ALA A 272 -36.26 13.76 -21.20
C ALA A 272 -37.14 12.50 -21.25
N ALA A 273 -38.39 12.68 -21.69
CA ALA A 273 -39.52 11.80 -21.39
C ALA A 273 -39.16 10.31 -21.34
N PRO A 274 -39.67 9.55 -20.34
CA PRO A 274 -39.35 8.14 -20.16
C PRO A 274 -39.57 7.42 -21.49
N ALA A 275 -38.49 6.86 -22.03
CA ALA A 275 -38.53 6.14 -23.29
C ALA A 275 -39.55 5.00 -23.11
N GLU A 276 -40.59 4.98 -23.96
CA GLU A 276 -41.63 3.96 -23.86
C GLU A 276 -41.00 2.58 -23.80
N ASP A 277 -41.48 1.78 -22.85
CA ASP A 277 -40.97 0.47 -22.53
C ASP A 277 -41.10 -0.45 -23.75
N VAL A 278 -40.01 -0.59 -24.51
CA VAL A 278 -39.92 -1.57 -25.59
C VAL A 278 -39.77 -2.92 -24.93
N THR A 279 -40.93 -3.45 -24.54
CA THR A 279 -41.16 -4.77 -23.98
C THR A 279 -40.58 -5.85 -24.90
N MET A 280 -39.29 -6.14 -24.70
CA MET A 280 -38.72 -7.41 -25.11
C MET A 280 -39.42 -8.48 -24.29
N ALA A 281 -40.36 -9.19 -24.92
CA ALA A 281 -41.11 -10.26 -24.29
C ALA A 281 -40.16 -11.34 -23.79
N ALA A 282 -39.80 -11.26 -22.51
CA ALA A 282 -39.18 -12.34 -21.78
C ALA A 282 -40.18 -13.50 -21.79
N ALA A 283 -39.85 -14.56 -22.52
CA ALA A 283 -40.64 -15.77 -22.50
C ALA A 283 -40.62 -16.34 -21.09
N GLU A 284 -41.78 -16.33 -20.45
CA GLU A 284 -42.04 -16.83 -19.11
C GLU A 284 -41.69 -18.33 -19.04
N VAL A 285 -40.51 -18.66 -18.51
CA VAL A 285 -40.17 -20.03 -18.12
C VAL A 285 -40.55 -20.18 -16.65
N ALA A 286 -41.83 -20.45 -16.42
CA ALA A 286 -42.33 -20.83 -15.11
C ALA A 286 -41.67 -22.14 -14.65
N ASP A 287 -41.21 -22.14 -13.41
CA ASP A 287 -40.85 -23.35 -12.66
C ASP A 287 -42.04 -24.29 -12.53
N PRO A 288 -41.82 -25.61 -12.65
CA PRO A 288 -42.65 -26.59 -11.98
C PRO A 288 -41.80 -27.55 -11.15
N ALA A 289 -41.78 -27.32 -9.84
CA ALA A 289 -41.63 -28.42 -8.88
C ALA A 289 -42.64 -29.54 -9.18
N PRO A 290 -42.26 -30.80 -8.90
CA PRO A 290 -43.15 -31.65 -8.13
C PRO A 290 -42.46 -32.29 -6.92
N ALA A 291 -43.30 -32.64 -5.94
CA ALA A 291 -42.90 -33.10 -4.61
C ALA A 291 -42.42 -34.57 -4.56
N GLU A 292 -41.70 -34.85 -3.45
CA GLU A 292 -41.54 -36.11 -2.71
C GLU A 292 -41.93 -37.46 -3.37
N THR A 293 -41.06 -38.48 -3.22
CA THR A 293 -41.24 -39.47 -2.12
C THR A 293 -40.09 -40.50 -2.01
N THR A 294 -39.67 -40.72 -0.74
CA THR A 294 -39.21 -41.99 -0.12
C THR A 294 -38.01 -42.82 -0.61
N GLU A 295 -37.11 -43.06 0.36
CA GLU A 295 -36.42 -44.33 0.72
C GLU A 295 -35.22 -44.84 -0.14
N THR A 296 -34.21 -45.56 0.38
CA THR A 296 -33.75 -45.80 1.79
C THR A 296 -32.32 -46.37 1.85
N THR A 297 -31.63 -46.23 3.01
CA THR A 297 -30.29 -46.78 3.40
C THR A 297 -29.06 -46.26 2.62
N ALA A 298 -27.84 -46.24 3.19
CA ALA A 298 -27.34 -46.95 4.37
C ALA A 298 -26.53 -46.07 5.35
N ALA A 299 -26.55 -46.47 6.62
CA ALA A 299 -25.76 -45.83 7.68
C ALA A 299 -24.26 -46.20 7.58
N ALA A 300 -23.40 -45.19 7.75
CA ALA A 300 -22.02 -45.37 8.16
C ALA A 300 -21.85 -44.66 9.52
N THR A 301 -21.76 -45.45 10.59
CA THR A 301 -21.48 -44.95 11.93
C THR A 301 -20.05 -44.41 11.99
N VAL A 302 -19.90 -43.09 11.96
CA VAL A 302 -18.66 -42.42 12.39
C VAL A 302 -18.78 -42.17 13.89
N THR A 303 -17.84 -42.71 14.65
CA THR A 303 -17.79 -42.55 16.10
C THR A 303 -17.30 -41.15 16.43
N GLU A 304 -18.14 -40.37 17.08
CA GLU A 304 -17.81 -39.08 17.67
C GLU A 304 -16.78 -39.28 18.80
N PRO A 305 -15.60 -38.65 18.78
CA PRO A 305 -14.74 -38.60 19.94
C PRO A 305 -15.28 -37.52 20.88
N GLU A 306 -15.80 -37.93 22.04
CA GLU A 306 -16.14 -37.00 23.12
C GLU A 306 -14.88 -36.21 23.54
N THR A 307 -14.74 -34.97 23.08
CA THR A 307 -13.74 -34.05 23.62
C THR A 307 -14.20 -33.61 25.00
N GLU A 308 -13.62 -34.26 26.01
CA GLU A 308 -13.70 -33.91 27.42
C GLU A 308 -13.53 -32.39 27.60
N THR A 309 -14.62 -31.70 27.94
CA THR A 309 -14.58 -30.26 28.24
C THR A 309 -13.84 -30.05 29.55
N ALA A 310 -12.52 -29.86 29.45
CA ALA A 310 -11.70 -29.42 30.57
C ALA A 310 -12.29 -28.12 31.12
N ALA A 311 -12.75 -28.15 32.38
CA ALA A 311 -13.34 -26.99 33.02
C ALA A 311 -12.34 -25.84 33.03
N ALA A 312 -12.70 -24.73 32.39
CA ALA A 312 -11.80 -23.61 32.17
C ALA A 312 -11.31 -23.00 33.49
N ASP A 313 -10.00 -22.84 33.62
CA ASP A 313 -9.35 -22.27 34.80
C ASP A 313 -9.74 -20.78 34.97
N PRO A 314 -10.42 -20.40 36.07
CA PRO A 314 -10.84 -19.02 36.31
C PRO A 314 -9.67 -18.03 36.39
N GLU A 315 -8.49 -18.44 36.86
CA GLU A 315 -7.30 -17.57 36.88
C GLU A 315 -6.77 -17.32 35.48
N LEU A 316 -6.85 -18.33 34.60
CA LEU A 316 -6.43 -18.26 33.20
C LEU A 316 -7.41 -17.41 32.37
N ILE A 317 -8.72 -17.54 32.58
CA ILE A 317 -9.75 -16.64 31.99
C ILE A 317 -9.48 -15.19 32.40
N ALA A 318 -9.26 -14.93 33.70
CA ALA A 318 -8.96 -13.59 34.19
C ALA A 318 -7.62 -13.04 33.66
N ALA A 319 -6.66 -13.90 33.32
CA ALA A 319 -5.46 -13.51 32.59
C ALA A 319 -5.76 -13.17 31.13
N GLY A 320 -6.60 -13.94 30.45
CA GLY A 320 -7.00 -13.70 29.08
C GLY A 320 -7.79 -12.39 28.91
N GLU A 321 -8.64 -12.04 29.87
CA GLU A 321 -9.30 -10.72 29.91
C GLU A 321 -8.29 -9.55 29.90
N ARG A 322 -7.14 -9.72 30.59
CA ARG A 322 -6.07 -8.72 30.58
C ARG A 322 -5.35 -8.66 29.23
N VAL A 323 -5.17 -9.80 28.56
CA VAL A 323 -4.60 -9.87 27.20
C VAL A 323 -5.57 -9.29 26.17
N PHE A 324 -6.87 -9.54 26.31
CA PHE A 324 -7.94 -9.01 25.44
C PHE A 324 -7.99 -7.48 25.42
N LYS A 325 -7.35 -6.78 26.36
CA LYS A 325 -7.15 -5.32 26.29
C LYS A 325 -6.36 -4.86 25.06
N LYS A 326 -5.60 -5.74 24.42
CA LYS A 326 -4.98 -5.52 23.10
C LYS A 326 -5.98 -5.70 21.95
N CYS A 327 -6.94 -6.61 22.11
CA CYS A 327 -7.93 -6.96 21.09
C CYS A 327 -9.16 -6.03 21.09
N LYS A 328 -9.52 -5.44 22.24
CA LYS A 328 -10.75 -4.65 22.45
C LYS A 328 -10.94 -3.44 21.53
N ALA A 329 -9.85 -2.94 20.94
CA ALA A 329 -9.91 -1.84 19.97
C ALA A 329 -10.71 -2.32 18.75
N CYS A 330 -10.20 -3.37 18.11
CA CYS A 330 -10.76 -3.98 16.91
C CYS A 330 -11.92 -4.97 17.15
N HIS A 331 -12.02 -5.61 18.31
CA HIS A 331 -12.97 -6.71 18.55
C HIS A 331 -13.92 -6.45 19.73
N GLN A 332 -15.01 -7.24 19.77
CA GLN A 332 -15.94 -7.34 20.88
C GLN A 332 -16.26 -8.80 21.21
N VAL A 333 -16.61 -9.03 22.48
CA VAL A 333 -17.13 -10.28 23.04
C VAL A 333 -18.22 -9.97 24.08
N GLY A 334 -19.06 -10.95 24.39
CA GLY A 334 -20.19 -10.83 25.32
C GLY A 334 -21.52 -10.48 24.65
N ASP A 335 -22.56 -10.35 25.46
CA ASP A 335 -23.94 -10.08 25.01
C ASP A 335 -24.00 -8.81 24.14
N GLY A 336 -24.52 -8.93 22.92
CA GLY A 336 -24.66 -7.82 21.98
C GLY A 336 -23.36 -7.36 21.31
N ALA A 337 -22.31 -8.19 21.29
CA ALA A 337 -21.08 -7.90 20.55
C ALA A 337 -21.35 -7.72 19.03
N THR A 338 -20.92 -6.59 18.49
CA THR A 338 -21.02 -6.25 17.06
C THR A 338 -19.65 -6.28 16.38
N ASN A 339 -19.66 -6.39 15.05
CA ASN A 339 -18.47 -6.16 14.24
C ASN A 339 -17.96 -4.71 14.40
N LYS A 340 -16.65 -4.53 14.31
CA LYS A 340 -15.93 -3.23 14.23
C LYS A 340 -14.88 -3.35 13.11
N THR A 341 -13.68 -2.80 13.28
CA THR A 341 -12.46 -3.09 12.50
C THR A 341 -12.19 -4.59 12.36
N GLY A 342 -12.46 -5.36 13.42
CA GLY A 342 -12.46 -6.82 13.41
C GLY A 342 -13.88 -7.40 13.64
N PRO A 343 -14.12 -8.66 13.29
CA PRO A 343 -15.38 -9.34 13.57
C PRO A 343 -15.58 -9.56 15.07
N GLN A 344 -16.83 -9.75 15.50
CA GLN A 344 -17.12 -10.21 16.86
C GLN A 344 -16.56 -11.64 17.10
N LEU A 345 -16.12 -11.91 18.34
CA LEU A 345 -15.39 -13.13 18.69
C LEU A 345 -16.16 -14.12 19.60
N ASN A 346 -17.45 -13.91 19.86
CA ASN A 346 -18.30 -14.91 20.50
C ASN A 346 -18.37 -16.16 19.62
N GLY A 347 -18.16 -17.33 20.20
CA GLY A 347 -18.14 -18.60 19.49
C GLY A 347 -17.02 -18.70 18.46
N VAL A 348 -15.91 -17.96 18.59
CA VAL A 348 -14.81 -18.07 17.63
C VAL A 348 -14.17 -19.46 17.64
N ILE A 349 -14.06 -20.11 18.80
CA ILE A 349 -13.50 -21.45 18.91
C ILE A 349 -14.48 -22.48 18.32
N GLY A 350 -14.01 -23.27 17.35
CA GLY A 350 -14.82 -24.23 16.59
C GLY A 350 -15.56 -23.63 15.39
N ARG A 351 -15.48 -22.31 15.16
CA ARG A 351 -16.09 -21.65 14.00
C ARG A 351 -15.17 -21.69 12.77
N PRO A 352 -15.70 -21.86 11.54
CA PRO A 352 -14.93 -21.68 10.32
C PRO A 352 -14.29 -20.28 10.24
N ALA A 353 -13.11 -20.19 9.65
CA ALA A 353 -12.48 -18.90 9.39
C ALA A 353 -13.31 -18.08 8.37
N GLY A 354 -13.26 -16.75 8.48
CA GLY A 354 -13.95 -15.87 7.53
C GLY A 354 -15.49 -15.93 7.54
N SER A 355 -16.14 -16.46 8.58
CA SER A 355 -17.57 -16.82 8.54
C SER A 355 -18.54 -15.94 9.34
N VAL A 356 -18.13 -14.81 9.93
CA VAL A 356 -19.06 -13.92 10.64
C VAL A 356 -19.84 -13.08 9.62
N GLU A 357 -21.16 -13.14 9.70
CA GLU A 357 -22.06 -12.40 8.82
C GLU A 357 -21.84 -10.88 8.96
N GLY A 358 -21.91 -10.16 7.83
CA GLY A 358 -21.74 -8.71 7.79
C GLY A 358 -20.32 -8.20 8.11
N PHE A 359 -19.29 -9.04 8.02
CA PHE A 359 -17.89 -8.59 8.14
C PHE A 359 -17.08 -8.79 6.83
N SER A 360 -16.32 -7.77 6.45
CA SER A 360 -15.56 -7.72 5.19
C SER A 360 -14.11 -8.21 5.33
N TYR A 361 -13.94 -9.54 5.39
CA TYR A 361 -12.66 -10.23 5.53
C TYR A 361 -11.62 -9.93 4.42
N SER A 362 -10.36 -10.34 4.64
CA SER A 362 -9.34 -10.38 3.57
C SER A 362 -9.52 -11.64 2.71
N SER A 363 -9.12 -11.60 1.44
CA SER A 363 -9.24 -12.75 0.53
C SER A 363 -8.56 -14.01 1.08
N PRO A 364 -7.32 -13.96 1.62
CA PRO A 364 -6.67 -15.15 2.18
C PRO A 364 -7.45 -15.80 3.34
N LEU A 365 -8.17 -15.02 4.16
CA LEU A 365 -8.94 -15.55 5.29
C LEU A 365 -10.26 -16.19 4.82
N GLN A 366 -10.88 -15.62 3.77
CA GLN A 366 -12.05 -16.20 3.12
C GLN A 366 -11.69 -17.51 2.39
N GLU A 367 -10.58 -17.52 1.67
CA GLU A 367 -10.05 -18.69 0.96
C GLU A 367 -9.67 -19.80 1.93
N ALA A 368 -8.99 -19.48 3.04
CA ALA A 368 -8.69 -20.47 4.08
C ALA A 368 -9.95 -21.04 4.73
N GLY A 369 -10.95 -20.20 5.02
CA GLY A 369 -12.26 -20.65 5.52
C GLY A 369 -12.97 -21.59 4.53
N ALA A 370 -12.99 -21.23 3.24
CA ALA A 370 -13.55 -22.06 2.17
C ALA A 370 -12.77 -23.38 1.95
N ALA A 371 -11.46 -23.38 2.22
CA ALA A 371 -10.61 -24.57 2.23
C ALA A 371 -10.79 -25.45 3.49
N GLY A 372 -11.61 -25.04 4.46
CA GLY A 372 -11.96 -25.81 5.65
C GLY A 372 -11.20 -25.42 6.92
N LEU A 373 -10.54 -24.25 6.96
CA LEU A 373 -9.92 -23.74 8.19
C LEU A 373 -11.00 -23.50 9.27
N VAL A 374 -10.83 -24.14 10.42
CA VAL A 374 -11.67 -23.99 11.61
C VAL A 374 -10.79 -23.54 12.77
N TRP A 375 -11.24 -22.56 13.53
CA TRP A 375 -10.49 -22.02 14.67
C TRP A 375 -10.49 -22.97 15.86
N THR A 376 -9.61 -23.97 15.86
CA THR A 376 -9.31 -24.75 17.08
C THR A 376 -8.49 -23.91 18.07
N PRO A 377 -8.38 -24.32 19.35
CA PRO A 377 -7.49 -23.69 20.33
C PRO A 377 -6.04 -23.54 19.82
N GLU A 378 -5.54 -24.57 19.12
CA GLU A 378 -4.19 -24.63 18.56
C GLU A 378 -4.06 -23.70 17.36
N GLU A 379 -5.04 -23.74 16.45
CA GLU A 379 -5.04 -22.96 15.21
C GLU A 379 -5.17 -21.46 15.49
N LEU A 380 -6.06 -21.08 16.42
CA LEU A 380 -6.18 -19.70 16.87
C LEU A 380 -4.91 -19.24 17.62
N SER A 381 -4.25 -20.12 18.37
CA SER A 381 -2.97 -19.79 19.01
C SER A 381 -1.86 -19.56 17.97
N ALA A 382 -1.79 -20.40 16.92
CA ALA A 382 -0.81 -20.25 15.84
C ALA A 382 -1.00 -18.93 15.08
N PHE A 383 -2.25 -18.59 14.75
CA PHE A 383 -2.58 -17.31 14.14
C PHE A 383 -2.28 -16.12 15.06
N LEU A 384 -2.69 -16.15 16.33
CA LEU A 384 -2.45 -15.05 17.27
C LEU A 384 -0.97 -14.89 17.68
N ALA A 385 -0.13 -15.92 17.47
CA ALA A 385 1.30 -15.83 17.76
C ALA A 385 2.02 -14.86 16.80
N LYS A 386 1.78 -14.99 15.49
CA LYS A 386 2.25 -14.06 14.46
C LYS A 386 1.31 -14.09 13.23
N PRO A 387 0.23 -13.27 13.22
CA PRO A 387 -0.86 -13.36 12.22
C PRO A 387 -0.41 -13.24 10.77
N ARG A 388 0.63 -12.43 10.55
CA ARG A 388 1.15 -12.04 9.23
C ARG A 388 1.99 -13.15 8.59
N ASP A 389 2.75 -13.88 9.39
CA ASP A 389 3.51 -15.07 8.96
C ASP A 389 2.56 -16.27 8.77
N TYR A 390 1.56 -16.39 9.63
CA TYR A 390 0.54 -17.43 9.53
C TYR A 390 -0.30 -17.26 8.25
N MET A 391 -0.70 -16.03 7.93
CA MET A 391 -1.50 -15.71 6.75
C MET A 391 -1.08 -14.38 6.14
N LYS A 392 -0.21 -14.47 5.12
CA LYS A 392 0.17 -13.30 4.30
C LYS A 392 -1.08 -12.67 3.69
N GLY A 393 -1.19 -11.34 3.76
CA GLY A 393 -2.37 -10.61 3.28
C GLY A 393 -3.59 -10.71 4.20
N THR A 394 -3.42 -11.12 5.47
CA THR A 394 -4.46 -10.89 6.48
C THR A 394 -4.70 -9.38 6.67
N LYS A 395 -5.96 -8.98 6.88
CA LYS A 395 -6.27 -7.59 7.26
C LYS A 395 -5.96 -7.31 8.73
N MET A 396 -5.73 -8.32 9.57
CA MET A 396 -5.44 -8.12 10.99
C MET A 396 -3.94 -7.79 11.18
N SER A 397 -3.57 -6.51 11.10
CA SER A 397 -2.17 -6.07 11.25
C SER A 397 -1.71 -5.99 12.72
N PHE A 398 -2.01 -7.05 13.48
CA PHE A 398 -1.58 -7.19 14.87
C PHE A 398 -0.22 -7.87 14.94
N ALA A 399 0.73 -7.28 15.67
CA ALA A 399 2.11 -7.75 15.81
C ALA A 399 2.24 -9.19 16.36
N GLY A 400 1.27 -9.64 17.15
CA GLY A 400 1.22 -10.99 17.70
C GLY A 400 1.48 -11.10 19.21
N LEU A 401 1.16 -12.26 19.78
CA LEU A 401 1.40 -12.58 21.20
C LEU A 401 2.67 -13.41 21.37
N LYS A 402 3.80 -12.73 21.60
CA LYS A 402 5.15 -13.31 21.79
C LYS A 402 5.32 -14.22 23.04
N LYS A 403 4.24 -14.60 23.76
CA LYS A 403 4.28 -15.39 25.00
C LYS A 403 3.21 -16.48 25.00
N ASP A 404 3.64 -17.73 25.11
CA ASP A 404 2.75 -18.92 25.20
C ASP A 404 1.69 -18.80 26.31
N LYS A 405 2.03 -18.15 27.43
CA LYS A 405 1.08 -17.90 28.52
C LYS A 405 -0.02 -16.91 28.14
N ASP A 406 0.29 -15.90 27.32
CA ASP A 406 -0.69 -14.92 26.87
C ASP A 406 -1.60 -15.56 25.80
N LEU A 407 -1.05 -16.45 24.95
CA LEU A 407 -1.78 -17.28 23.98
C LEU A 407 -2.76 -18.26 24.67
N ALA A 408 -2.28 -19.05 25.63
CA ALA A 408 -3.14 -19.97 26.38
C ALA A 408 -4.24 -19.21 27.15
N ALA A 409 -3.92 -18.04 27.70
CA ALA A 409 -4.86 -17.20 28.43
C ALA A 409 -5.94 -16.60 27.53
N ILE A 410 -5.59 -16.03 26.36
CA ILE A 410 -6.57 -15.43 25.46
C ILE A 410 -7.52 -16.48 24.88
N VAL A 411 -7.03 -17.69 24.56
CA VAL A 411 -7.88 -18.80 24.10
C VAL A 411 -8.86 -19.23 25.19
N ALA A 412 -8.41 -19.42 26.44
CA ALA A 412 -9.30 -19.77 27.55
C ALA A 412 -10.37 -18.69 27.82
N TYR A 413 -10.02 -17.41 27.67
CA TYR A 413 -10.97 -16.31 27.77
C TYR A 413 -11.99 -16.31 26.62
N LEU A 414 -11.55 -16.50 25.36
CA LEU A 414 -12.46 -16.57 24.21
C LEU A 414 -13.39 -17.80 24.27
N GLN A 415 -12.93 -18.94 24.83
CA GLN A 415 -13.76 -20.10 25.13
C GLN A 415 -14.90 -19.81 26.13
N SER A 416 -14.79 -18.77 26.96
CA SER A 416 -15.85 -18.39 27.90
C SER A 416 -17.03 -17.63 27.25
N PHE A 417 -16.91 -17.28 25.96
CA PHE A 417 -17.96 -16.65 25.17
C PHE A 417 -18.41 -17.62 24.05
N PRO A 418 -19.37 -18.52 24.29
CA PRO A 418 -19.94 -19.36 23.23
C PRO A 418 -20.67 -18.51 22.18
N GLY A 419 -20.90 -19.10 21.01
CA GLY A 419 -21.81 -18.53 20.00
C GLY A 419 -23.25 -18.95 20.26
N ASP A 420 -24.20 -18.21 19.69
CA ASP A 420 -25.64 -18.54 19.66
C ASP A 420 -25.96 -19.68 18.66
#